data_AF-A0A1F7W8G7-F1
#
_entry.id   AF-A0A1F7W8G7-F1
#
_cell.length_a   1.000
_cell.length_b   1.000
_cell.length_c   1.000
_cell.angle_alpha   90.00
_cell.angle_beta   90.00
_cell.angle_gamma   90.00
#
_symmetry.space_group_name_H-M   'P 1'
#
loop_
_entity.id
_entity.type
_entity.pdbx_description
1 polymer ?
#
loop_
_entity_poly.entity_id
_entity_poly.type
_entity_poly.pdbx_seq_one_letter_code
_entity_poly.pdbx_strand_id
1 'polypeptide(L)' 'MTKQTIYVGGDHQGWQMKSALEDMLKAEGYKVVDMGNSNLVQGDDYPDFGYAVAKRVVNGSLF' A
#
# COMPACT_ATOMS: atom_id res chain seq x y z
N MET A 1 19.25 6.54 -10.84
CA MET A 1 19.02 5.77 -9.60
C MET A 1 17.69 5.05 -9.72
N THR A 2 17.55 3.83 -9.22
CA THR A 2 16.26 3.11 -9.21
C THR A 2 15.34 3.68 -8.14
N LYS A 3 14.07 3.93 -8.47
CA LYS A 3 13.06 4.39 -7.50
C LYS A 3 12.81 3.31 -6.46
N GLN A 4 12.54 3.72 -5.22
CA GLN A 4 12.21 2.83 -4.11
C GLN A 4 10.89 2.08 -4.38
N THR A 5 10.75 0.90 -3.77
CA THR A 5 9.46 0.20 -3.73
C THR A 5 8.57 0.84 -2.66
N ILE A 6 7.32 1.14 -3.00
CA ILE A 6 6.33 1.70 -2.08
C ILE A 6 5.29 0.63 -1.78
N TYR A 7 5.05 0.40 -0.49
CA TYR A 7 3.97 -0.47 -0.01
C TYR A 7 2.79 0.41 0.41
N VAL A 8 1.59 0.08 -0.06
CA VAL A 8 0.35 0.79 0.30
C VAL A 8 -0.62 -0.17 0.96
N GLY A 9 -1.45 0.33 1.87
CA GLY A 9 -2.49 -0.46 2.52
C GLY A 9 -3.55 0.44 3.15
N GLY A 10 -4.78 -0.03 3.21
CA GLY A 10 -5.93 0.71 3.72
C GLY A 10 -7.20 -0.14 3.73
N ASP A 11 -8.10 0.20 4.65
CA ASP A 11 -9.43 -0.37 4.78
C ASP A 11 -10.41 0.22 3.75
N HIS A 12 -11.69 -0.10 3.88
CA HIS A 12 -12.77 0.39 3.04
C HIS A 12 -12.89 1.92 3.02
N GLN A 13 -12.54 2.60 4.11
CA GLN A 13 -12.59 4.06 4.18
C GLN A 13 -11.44 4.67 3.36
N GLY A 14 -10.28 4.01 3.34
CA GLY A 14 -9.11 4.41 2.55
C GLY A 14 -9.11 3.93 1.09
N TRP A 15 -10.02 3.03 0.71
CA TRP A 15 -9.98 2.29 -0.56
C TRP A 15 -9.76 3.18 -1.80
N GLN A 16 -10.65 4.16 -2.01
CA GLN A 16 -10.62 4.99 -3.21
C GLN A 16 -9.35 5.84 -3.29
N MET A 17 -8.93 6.41 -2.16
CA MET A 17 -7.71 7.21 -2.08
C MET A 17 -6.47 6.36 -2.31
N LYS A 18 -6.41 5.16 -1.73
CA LYS A 18 -5.32 4.19 -1.93
C LYS A 18 -5.16 3.84 -3.41
N SER A 19 -6.26 3.51 -4.10
CA SER A 19 -6.22 3.18 -5.53
C SER A 19 -5.72 4.34 -6.39
N ALA A 20 -6.21 5.56 -6.13
CA ALA A 20 -5.75 6.75 -6.85
C ALA A 20 -4.25 7.05 -6.60
N LEU A 21 -3.78 6.86 -5.37
CA LEU A 21 -2.37 7.02 -5.01
C LEU A 21 -1.49 5.96 -5.69
N GLU A 22 -1.95 4.70 -5.72
CA GLU A 22 -1.25 3.61 -6.40
C GLU A 22 -1.06 3.90 -7.90
N ASP A 23 -2.11 4.34 -8.58
CA ASP A 23 -2.05 4.69 -10.00
C ASP A 23 -1.09 5.85 -10.27
N MET A 24 -1.15 6.90 -9.45
CA MET A 24 -0.25 8.06 -9.54
C MET A 24 1.22 7.64 -9.35
N LEU A 25 1.53 6.87 -8.31
CA LEU A 25 2.89 6.41 -8.02
C LEU A 25 3.44 5.50 -9.14
N LYS A 26 2.59 4.63 -9.69
CA LYS A 26 2.95 3.80 -10.85
C LYS A 26 3.22 4.66 -12.08
N ALA A 27 2.39 5.67 -12.36
CA ALA A 27 2.58 6.60 -13.46
C ALA A 27 3.90 7.39 -13.34
N GLU A 28 4.33 7.68 -12.12
CA GLU A 28 5.64 8.29 -11.85
C GLU A 28 6.81 7.29 -11.95
N GLY A 29 6.57 6.00 -12.15
CA GLY A 29 7.60 4.97 -12.30
C GLY A 29 8.10 4.35 -10.99
N TYR A 30 7.34 4.48 -9.89
CA TYR A 30 7.60 3.69 -8.68
C TYR A 30 7.10 2.25 -8.85
N LYS A 31 7.79 1.31 -8.21
CA LYS A 31 7.23 -0.03 -7.99
C LYS A 31 6.30 0.06 -6.78
N VAL A 32 5.00 -0.15 -6.99
CA VAL A 32 4.00 -0.14 -5.92
C VAL A 32 3.53 -1.55 -5.63
N VAL A 33 3.40 -1.89 -4.35
CA VAL A 33 2.86 -3.18 -3.88
C VAL A 33 1.69 -2.90 -2.94
N ASP A 34 0.50 -3.33 -3.36
CA ASP A 34 -0.71 -3.25 -2.54
C ASP A 34 -0.70 -4.37 -1.49
N MET A 35 -0.74 -3.98 -0.22
CA MET A 35 -0.78 -4.86 0.95
C MET A 35 -2.19 -5.07 1.48
N GLY A 36 -3.19 -4.53 0.79
CA GLY A 36 -4.58 -4.77 1.07
C GLY A 36 -5.34 -3.50 1.52
N ASN A 37 -6.66 -3.50 1.37
CA ASN A 37 -7.43 -4.58 0.74
C ASN A 37 -7.16 -4.64 -0.79
N SER A 38 -7.46 -5.75 -1.48
CA SER A 38 -7.43 -5.85 -2.96
C SER A 38 -8.81 -5.64 -3.60
N ASN A 39 -9.84 -5.47 -2.78
CA ASN A 39 -11.20 -5.12 -3.15
C ASN A 39 -11.88 -4.31 -2.04
N LEU A 40 -12.91 -3.54 -2.38
CA LEU A 40 -13.70 -2.81 -1.38
C LEU A 40 -14.54 -3.81 -0.55
N VAL A 41 -14.22 -3.96 0.73
CA VAL A 41 -14.96 -4.81 1.69
C VAL A 41 -15.51 -3.95 2.80
N GLN A 42 -16.82 -3.67 2.76
CA GLN A 42 -17.46 -2.84 3.78
C GLN A 42 -17.31 -3.44 5.18
N GLY A 43 -16.86 -2.62 6.13
CA GLY A 43 -16.67 -3.03 7.51
C GLY A 43 -15.40 -3.83 7.78
N ASP A 44 -14.42 -3.85 6.85
CA ASP A 44 -13.07 -4.30 7.18
C ASP A 44 -12.35 -3.28 8.07
N ASP A 45 -11.38 -3.76 8.85
CA ASP A 45 -10.63 -2.96 9.83
C ASP A 45 -9.18 -2.78 9.40
N TYR A 46 -8.66 -1.56 9.58
CA TYR A 46 -7.31 -1.16 9.15
C TYR A 46 -6.10 -1.88 9.80
N PRO A 47 -6.14 -2.47 11.02
CA PRO A 47 -4.94 -2.98 11.69
C PRO A 47 -4.17 -4.03 10.89
N ASP A 48 -4.86 -4.93 10.18
CA ASP A 48 -4.23 -5.99 9.38
C ASP A 48 -3.44 -5.40 8.21
N PHE A 49 -4.01 -4.43 7.50
CA PHE A 49 -3.37 -3.76 6.36
C PHE A 49 -2.20 -2.89 6.83
N GLY A 50 -2.39 -2.13 7.92
CA GLY A 50 -1.33 -1.29 8.50
C GLY A 50 -0.13 -2.11 8.97
N TYR A 51 -0.39 -3.24 9.66
CA TYR A 51 0.67 -4.16 10.07
C TYR A 51 1.39 -4.79 8.88
N ALA A 52 0.66 -5.20 7.84
CA ALA A 52 1.25 -5.77 6.64
C ALA A 52 2.21 -4.79 5.93
N VAL A 53 1.82 -3.52 5.81
CA VAL A 53 2.68 -2.44 5.29
C VAL A 53 3.92 -2.27 6.16
N ALA A 54 3.75 -2.04 7.47
CA ALA A 54 4.85 -1.80 8.39
C ALA A 54 5.87 -2.95 8.38
N LYS A 55 5.39 -4.20 8.39
CA LYS A 55 6.22 -5.40 8.34
C LYS A 55 7.06 -5.46 7.05
N ARG A 56 6.50 -5.09 5.90
CA ARG A 56 7.23 -5.08 4.63
C ARG A 56 8.24 -3.96 4.53
N VAL A 57 7.91 -2.78 5.05
CA VAL A 57 8.85 -1.66 5.13
C VAL A 57 10.06 -2.08 5.97
N VAL A 58 9.86 -2.55 7.20
CA VAL A 58 10.96 -2.96 8.09
C VAL A 58 11.82 -4.06 7.46
N ASN A 59 11.22 -5.07 6.84
CA ASN A 59 11.96 -6.21 6.27
C ASN A 59 12.64 -5.90 4.92
N GLY A 60 12.11 -4.95 4.14
CA GLY A 60 12.64 -4.54 2.84
C GLY A 60 13.62 -3.37 2.91
N SER A 61 13.76 -2.73 4.08
CA SER A 61 14.57 -1.54 4.33
C SER A 61 15.74 -1.81 5.27
N LEU A 62 16.34 -3.00 5.22
CA LEU A 62 17.63 -3.24 5.88
C LEU A 62 18.71 -2.42 5.17
N PHE A 63 18.96 -1.23 5.72
CA PHE A 63 20.11 -0.32 5.59
C PHE A 63 20.85 -0.28 4.24
#